data_AF-A0A081NBL2-F1
#
_entry.id   AF-A0A081NBL2-F1
#
_cell.length_a   1.000
_cell.length_b   1.000
_cell.length_c   1.000
_cell.angle_alpha   90.00
_cell.angle_beta   90.00
_cell.angle_gamma   90.00
#
_symmetry.space_group_name_H-M   'P 1'
#
loop_
_entity.id
_entity.type
_entity.pdbx_description
1 polymer ?
#
loop_
_entity_poly.entity_id
_entity_poly.type
_entity_poly.pdbx_seq_one_letter_code
_entity_poly.pdbx_strand_id
1 'polypeptide(L)'
;MMIDFFQLYLHSLGLKTPLKEVTIQPLPTYLKHLNLPVSGGHSSQTVAETIFNLEVDGCSHLSYVLGYGLYRIPLEQAVIGAGEYYYDPIERLQAGSKLVVVCELSADELTEFAAANNRPPELYDWLQWQSNCVKKSPSMGL
;
A
#
# COMPACT_ATOMS: atom_id res chain seq x y z
N MET A 1 14.87 5.05 -14.68
CA MET A 1 15.62 3.78 -14.82
C MET A 1 15.34 2.71 -13.74
N MET A 2 14.28 2.80 -12.95
CA MET A 2 13.78 1.64 -12.19
C MET A 2 12.26 1.69 -12.09
N ILE A 3 11.70 2.90 -11.92
CA ILE A 3 10.29 3.16 -12.18
C ILE A 3 9.88 2.70 -13.60
N ASP A 4 10.70 2.97 -14.62
CA ASP A 4 10.44 2.50 -15.99
C ASP A 4 10.43 0.97 -16.10
N PHE A 5 11.29 0.29 -15.32
CA PHE A 5 11.31 -1.17 -15.27
C PHE A 5 10.03 -1.71 -14.62
N PHE A 6 9.63 -1.17 -13.48
CA PHE A 6 8.35 -1.54 -12.84
C PHE A 6 7.15 -1.20 -13.73
N GLN A 7 7.19 -0.07 -14.44
CA GLN A 7 6.15 0.34 -15.38
C GLN A 7 6.01 -0.69 -16.50
N LEU A 8 7.14 -1.11 -17.10
CA LEU A 8 7.16 -2.15 -18.14
C LEU A 8 6.68 -3.50 -17.60
N TYR A 9 7.11 -3.89 -16.39
CA TYR A 9 6.68 -5.13 -15.75
C TYR A 9 5.17 -5.16 -15.54
N LEU A 10 4.60 -4.12 -14.92
CA LEU A 10 3.16 -4.01 -14.69
C LEU A 10 2.38 -3.92 -16.01
N HIS A 11 2.89 -3.20 -17.00
CA HIS A 11 2.30 -3.17 -18.34
C HIS A 11 2.28 -4.56 -18.99
N SER A 12 3.31 -5.38 -18.78
CA SER A 12 3.33 -6.76 -19.30
C SER A 12 2.27 -7.66 -18.64
N LEU A 13 1.82 -7.31 -17.43
CA LEU A 13 0.68 -7.91 -16.73
C LEU A 13 -0.67 -7.28 -17.11
N GLY A 14 -0.70 -6.33 -18.05
CA GLY A 14 -1.91 -5.63 -18.49
C GLY A 14 -2.38 -4.50 -17.56
N LEU A 15 -1.54 -4.10 -16.61
CA LEU A 15 -1.87 -3.09 -15.61
C LEU A 15 -1.28 -1.73 -15.99
N LYS A 16 -2.13 -0.72 -16.14
CA LYS A 16 -1.72 0.66 -16.43
C LYS A 16 -1.76 1.50 -15.15
N THR A 17 -0.98 1.10 -14.17
CA THR A 17 -0.98 1.75 -12.85
C THR A 17 0.06 2.88 -12.83
N PRO A 18 -0.31 4.10 -12.43
CA PRO A 18 0.67 5.17 -12.23
C PRO A 18 1.60 4.80 -11.07
N LEU A 19 2.90 4.91 -11.31
CA LEU A 19 3.92 4.65 -10.29
C LEU A 19 4.40 5.95 -9.66
N LYS A 20 4.70 5.91 -8.36
CA LYS A 20 5.29 7.03 -7.62
C LYS A 20 6.49 6.56 -6.83
N GLU A 21 7.64 7.18 -7.03
CA GLU A 21 8.79 6.95 -6.13
C GLU A 21 8.63 7.83 -4.88
N VAL A 22 8.73 7.21 -3.71
CA VAL A 22 8.60 7.87 -2.41
C VAL A 22 9.81 7.55 -1.53
N THR A 23 10.01 8.37 -0.51
CA THR A 23 11.07 8.16 0.48
C THR A 23 10.44 7.87 1.82
N ILE A 24 10.84 6.74 2.42
CA ILE A 24 10.37 6.35 3.74
C ILE A 24 10.92 7.31 4.78
N GLN A 25 10.01 7.91 5.53
CA GLN A 25 10.31 8.79 6.65
C GLN A 25 10.46 7.98 7.94
N PRO A 26 11.18 8.51 8.95
CA PRO A 26 11.15 7.94 10.29
C PRO A 26 9.71 7.87 10.82
N LEU A 27 9.33 6.74 11.42
CA LEU A 27 8.01 6.59 12.02
C LEU A 27 7.85 7.58 13.20
N PRO A 28 6.89 8.52 13.16
CA PRO A 28 6.71 9.51 14.21
C PRO A 28 6.30 8.87 15.53
N THR A 29 6.73 9.46 16.65
CA THR A 29 6.44 8.94 17.99
C THR A 29 4.94 8.79 18.27
N TYR A 30 4.11 9.71 17.78
CA TYR A 30 2.66 9.63 17.95
C TYR A 30 2.05 8.41 17.25
N LEU A 31 2.62 7.96 16.12
CA LEU A 31 2.23 6.70 15.47
C LEU A 31 2.79 5.49 16.21
N LYS A 32 3.99 5.59 16.80
CA LYS A 32 4.56 4.53 17.64
C LYS A 32 3.70 4.25 18.88
N HIS A 33 3.07 5.28 19.44
CA HIS A 33 2.20 5.15 20.61
C HIS A 33 0.90 4.38 20.34
N LEU A 34 0.56 4.13 19.08
CA LEU A 34 -0.64 3.37 18.70
C LEU A 34 -0.43 1.85 18.79
N ASN A 35 0.64 1.39 19.46
CA ASN A 35 1.01 -0.03 19.61
C ASN A 35 1.01 -0.79 18.28
N LEU A 36 1.53 -0.16 17.22
CA LEU A 36 1.71 -0.84 15.95
C LEU A 36 2.54 -2.12 16.20
N PRO A 37 2.14 -3.28 15.69
CA PRO A 37 2.89 -4.52 15.87
C PRO A 37 4.26 -4.40 15.16
N VAL A 38 5.30 -3.95 15.86
CA VAL A 38 6.63 -3.62 15.29
C VAL A 38 7.57 -4.84 15.14
N SER A 39 7.07 -6.08 15.23
CA SER A 39 7.96 -7.24 15.19
C SER A 39 8.37 -7.61 13.75
N GLY A 40 9.65 -7.95 13.54
CA GLY A 40 10.23 -8.18 12.21
C GLY A 40 9.69 -9.37 11.41
N GLY A 41 8.69 -10.11 11.93
CA GLY A 41 8.06 -11.25 11.27
C GLY A 41 6.70 -10.96 10.61
N HIS A 42 6.28 -9.70 10.56
CA HIS A 42 4.92 -9.33 10.15
C HIS A 42 4.76 -9.16 8.63
N SER A 43 3.63 -9.65 8.11
CA SER A 43 3.27 -9.67 6.70
C SER A 43 2.53 -8.39 6.26
N SER A 44 2.23 -8.27 4.96
CA SER A 44 1.31 -7.25 4.40
C SER A 44 0.00 -7.17 5.18
N GLN A 45 -0.52 -8.32 5.61
CA GLN A 45 -1.71 -8.43 6.47
C GLN A 45 -1.61 -7.62 7.75
N THR A 46 -0.49 -7.70 8.45
CA THR A 46 -0.32 -6.98 9.72
C THR A 46 -0.37 -5.47 9.52
N VAL A 47 0.17 -4.96 8.41
CA VAL A 47 0.12 -3.52 8.09
C VAL A 47 -1.32 -3.09 7.74
N ALA A 48 -2.07 -3.91 7.03
CA ALA A 48 -3.47 -3.64 6.72
C ALA A 48 -4.35 -3.63 7.98
N GLU A 49 -4.22 -4.64 8.84
CA GLU A 49 -4.89 -4.70 10.15
C GLU A 49 -4.54 -3.49 11.01
N THR A 50 -3.27 -3.07 10.98
CA THR A 50 -2.81 -1.88 11.69
C THR A 50 -3.55 -0.64 11.20
N ILE A 51 -3.58 -0.37 9.90
CA ILE A 51 -4.22 0.84 9.36
C ILE A 51 -5.72 0.84 9.62
N PHE A 52 -6.38 -0.31 9.48
CA PHE A 52 -7.79 -0.47 9.81
C PHE A 52 -8.08 -0.07 11.26
N ASN A 53 -7.28 -0.54 12.21
CA ASN A 53 -7.45 -0.18 13.62
C ASN A 53 -7.20 1.31 13.87
N LEU A 54 -6.25 1.93 13.17
CA LEU A 54 -5.96 3.36 13.32
C LEU A 54 -7.06 4.27 12.77
N GLU A 55 -7.74 3.86 11.71
CA GLU A 55 -8.88 4.59 11.17
C GLU A 55 -10.02 4.66 12.20
N VAL A 56 -10.31 3.54 12.87
CA VAL A 56 -11.30 3.45 13.97
C VAL A 56 -10.96 4.41 15.11
N ASP A 57 -9.68 4.64 15.38
CA ASP A 57 -9.19 5.61 16.36
C ASP A 57 -9.18 7.07 15.86
N GLY A 58 -9.72 7.34 14.66
CA GLY A 58 -9.92 8.68 14.10
C GLY A 58 -8.79 9.16 13.18
N CYS A 59 -7.87 8.29 12.76
CA CYS A 59 -6.80 8.64 11.82
C CYS A 59 -7.24 8.45 10.36
N SER A 60 -8.21 9.23 9.89
CA SER A 60 -8.83 9.11 8.55
C SER A 60 -7.95 9.50 7.35
N HIS A 61 -6.73 9.97 7.61
CA HIS A 61 -5.77 10.38 6.57
C HIS A 61 -4.71 9.32 6.26
N LEU A 62 -4.88 8.11 6.79
CA LEU A 62 -3.92 7.02 6.61
C LEU A 62 -4.31 6.15 5.41
N SER A 63 -3.33 5.87 4.56
CA SER A 63 -3.48 4.98 3.42
C SER A 63 -2.59 3.75 3.59
N TYR A 64 -3.12 2.58 3.21
CA TYR A 64 -2.34 1.37 3.04
C TYR A 64 -1.63 1.39 1.70
N VAL A 65 -0.30 1.37 1.71
CA VAL A 65 0.51 1.58 0.51
C VAL A 65 1.27 0.31 0.19
N LEU A 66 1.01 -0.27 -0.99
CA LEU A 66 1.75 -1.40 -1.53
C LEU A 66 2.77 -0.92 -2.55
N GLY A 67 4.01 -1.35 -2.38
CA GLY A 67 5.09 -1.01 -3.29
C GLY A 67 6.22 -2.03 -3.30
N TYR A 68 7.22 -1.73 -4.11
CA TYR A 68 8.46 -2.50 -4.19
C TYR A 68 9.63 -1.66 -3.69
N GLY A 69 10.47 -2.24 -2.83
CA GLY A 69 11.73 -1.61 -2.44
C GLY A 69 12.68 -1.52 -3.64
N LEU A 70 13.34 -0.37 -3.84
CA LEU A 70 14.16 -0.14 -5.04
C LEU A 70 15.28 -1.20 -5.23
N TYR A 71 15.76 -1.84 -4.18
CA TYR A 71 16.90 -2.77 -4.30
C TYR A 71 16.53 -4.25 -4.20
N ARG A 72 15.23 -4.60 -4.05
CA ARG A 72 14.81 -5.98 -3.77
C ARG A 72 13.52 -6.34 -4.50
N ILE A 73 13.67 -6.88 -5.70
CA ILE A 73 12.61 -7.67 -6.34
C ILE A 73 12.77 -9.12 -5.86
N PRO A 74 11.71 -9.83 -5.42
CA PRO A 74 10.29 -9.47 -5.42
C PRO A 74 9.75 -9.21 -4.00
N LEU A 75 10.27 -8.22 -3.26
CA LEU A 75 9.74 -7.94 -1.94
C LEU A 75 8.59 -6.94 -2.05
N GLU A 76 7.36 -7.45 -2.01
CA GLU A 76 6.16 -6.65 -1.77
C GLU A 76 6.26 -6.03 -0.37
N GLN A 77 6.08 -4.71 -0.29
CA GLN A 77 6.17 -3.96 0.94
C GLN A 77 4.92 -3.14 1.14
N ALA A 78 4.29 -3.38 2.30
CA ALA A 78 3.20 -2.57 2.82
C ALA A 78 3.76 -1.49 3.77
N VAL A 79 3.40 -0.24 3.54
CA VAL A 79 3.73 0.92 4.38
C VAL A 79 2.48 1.77 4.64
N ILE A 80 2.57 2.70 5.60
CA ILE A 80 1.51 3.67 5.89
C ILE A 80 1.80 4.96 5.13
N GLY A 81 0.87 5.43 4.31
CA GLY A 81 0.86 6.80 3.78
C GLY A 81 0.09 7.73 4.72
N ALA A 82 0.59 8.94 4.99
CA ALA A 82 -0.14 9.99 5.68
C ALA A 82 0.13 11.35 5.03
N GLY A 83 -0.80 11.79 4.18
CA GLY A 83 -0.59 12.96 3.32
C GLY A 83 0.58 12.75 2.36
N GLU A 84 1.64 13.57 2.47
CA GLU A 84 2.82 13.48 1.61
C GLU A 84 3.90 12.51 2.14
N TYR A 85 3.70 11.95 3.33
CA TYR A 85 4.70 11.15 4.03
C TYR A 85 4.37 9.66 4.00
N TYR A 86 5.41 8.83 4.04
CA TYR A 86 5.32 7.38 3.98
C TYR A 86 6.18 6.77 5.08
N TYR A 87 5.62 5.82 5.82
CA TYR A 87 6.25 5.26 7.01
C TYR A 87 6.17 3.73 6.98
N ASP A 88 7.28 3.06 7.27
CA ASP A 88 7.24 1.62 7.54
C ASP A 88 6.85 1.42 9.01
N PRO A 89 5.64 0.92 9.30
CA PRO A 89 5.16 0.77 10.67
C PRO A 89 5.91 -0.32 11.44
N ILE A 90 6.64 -1.19 10.75
CA ILE A 90 7.37 -2.32 11.33
C ILE A 90 8.89 -2.18 11.16
N GLU A 91 9.35 -0.98 10.77
CA GLU A 91 10.75 -0.56 10.72
C GLU A 91 11.68 -1.54 9.95
N ARG A 92 11.17 -2.26 8.95
CA ARG A 92 11.98 -3.14 8.06
C ARG A 92 12.81 -2.31 7.09
N LEU A 93 12.28 -1.18 6.67
CA LEU A 93 12.92 -0.19 5.83
C LEU A 93 13.64 0.83 6.69
N GLN A 94 14.91 1.07 6.37
CA GLN A 94 15.65 2.17 6.96
C GLN A 94 15.02 3.50 6.49
N ALA A 95 14.93 4.48 7.38
CA ALA A 95 14.55 5.84 6.97
C ALA A 95 15.49 6.34 5.85
N GLY A 96 14.93 7.02 4.85
CA GLY A 96 15.64 7.39 3.63
C GLY A 96 15.62 6.31 2.54
N SER A 97 15.16 5.09 2.85
CA SER A 97 14.91 4.07 1.83
C SER A 97 13.90 4.58 0.82
N LYS A 98 14.12 4.22 -0.45
CA LYS A 98 13.21 4.56 -1.53
C LYS A 98 12.27 3.38 -1.80
N LEU A 99 11.00 3.70 -2.01
CA LEU A 99 9.93 2.75 -2.34
C LEU A 99 9.28 3.20 -3.66
N VAL A 100 9.07 2.25 -4.58
CA VAL A 100 8.19 2.48 -5.72
C VAL A 100 6.78 2.08 -5.32
N VAL A 101 5.94 3.07 -5.09
CA VAL A 101 4.52 2.89 -4.81
C VAL A 101 3.82 2.45 -6.09
N VAL A 102 3.17 1.30 -5.99
CA VAL A 102 2.34 0.74 -7.05
C VAL A 102 0.87 0.98 -6.76
N CYS A 103 0.50 1.01 -5.49
CA CYS A 103 -0.88 1.21 -5.07
C CYS A 103 -0.93 1.90 -3.71
N GLU A 104 -1.88 2.81 -3.57
CA GLU A 104 -2.31 3.36 -2.28
C GLU A 104 -3.80 3.06 -2.12
N LEU A 105 -4.19 2.68 -0.91
CA LEU A 105 -5.53 2.29 -0.54
C LEU A 105 -6.00 3.13 0.62
N SER A 106 -7.16 3.77 0.48
CA SER A 106 -7.83 4.33 1.65
C SER A 106 -8.26 3.20 2.60
N ALA A 107 -8.55 3.55 3.85
CA ALA A 107 -9.09 2.59 4.80
C ALA A 107 -10.48 2.06 4.38
N ASP A 108 -11.30 2.88 3.72
CA ASP A 108 -12.56 2.45 3.10
C ASP A 108 -12.33 1.40 2.01
N GLU A 109 -11.41 1.65 1.06
CA GLU A 109 -11.08 0.70 -0.01
C GLU A 109 -10.53 -0.61 0.54
N LEU A 110 -9.72 -0.52 1.60
CA LEU A 110 -9.19 -1.67 2.32
C LEU A 110 -10.32 -2.48 2.97
N THR A 111 -11.31 -1.80 3.55
CA THR A 111 -12.49 -2.41 4.17
C THR A 111 -13.38 -3.10 3.14
N GLU A 112 -13.68 -2.43 2.03
CA GLU A 112 -14.43 -3.03 0.91
C GLU A 112 -13.74 -4.27 0.36
N PHE A 113 -12.41 -4.22 0.20
CA PHE A 113 -11.63 -5.36 -0.25
C PHE A 113 -11.68 -6.52 0.73
N ALA A 114 -11.45 -6.25 2.02
CA ALA A 114 -11.43 -7.25 3.07
C ALA A 114 -12.80 -7.93 3.20
N ALA A 115 -13.90 -7.18 3.09
CA ALA A 115 -15.26 -7.71 3.07
C ALA A 115 -15.51 -8.63 1.86
N ALA A 116 -14.96 -8.30 0.69
CA ALA A 116 -15.11 -9.09 -0.52
C ALA A 116 -14.23 -10.36 -0.55
N ASN A 117 -13.08 -10.36 0.12
CA ASN A 117 -12.07 -11.40 -0.02
C ASN A 117 -11.74 -12.17 1.27
N ASN A 118 -12.29 -11.75 2.42
CA ASN A 118 -11.97 -12.27 3.75
C ASN A 118 -10.47 -12.27 4.08
N ARG A 119 -9.69 -11.41 3.42
CA ARG A 119 -8.25 -11.25 3.62
C ARG A 119 -7.80 -9.86 3.20
N PRO A 120 -6.67 -9.38 3.74
CA PRO A 120 -6.03 -8.15 3.29
C PRO A 120 -5.58 -8.22 1.83
N PRO A 121 -5.45 -7.07 1.15
CA PRO A 121 -4.96 -7.02 -0.22
C PRO A 121 -3.49 -7.39 -0.29
N GLU A 122 -3.21 -8.45 -1.04
CA GLU A 122 -1.93 -8.67 -1.70
C GLU A 122 -1.93 -7.91 -3.02
N LEU A 123 -0.75 -7.44 -3.44
CA LEU A 123 -0.60 -6.54 -4.59
C LEU A 123 -1.25 -7.10 -5.85
N TYR A 124 -1.06 -8.38 -6.16
CA TYR A 124 -1.63 -9.00 -7.35
C TYR A 124 -3.16 -9.07 -7.29
N ASP A 125 -3.72 -9.48 -6.16
CA ASP A 125 -5.17 -9.61 -5.95
C ASP A 125 -5.87 -8.25 -6.01
N TRP A 126 -5.23 -7.23 -5.44
CA TRP A 126 -5.72 -5.86 -5.52
C TRP A 126 -5.71 -5.32 -6.95
N LEU A 127 -4.60 -5.51 -7.68
CA LEU A 127 -4.48 -5.04 -9.06
C LEU A 127 -5.52 -5.71 -9.97
N GLN A 128 -5.82 -6.99 -9.74
CA GLN A 128 -6.94 -7.67 -10.39
C GLN A 128 -8.30 -7.10 -9.99
N TRP A 129 -8.53 -6.88 -8.69
CA TRP A 129 -9.79 -6.31 -8.18
C TRP A 129 -10.07 -4.93 -8.77
N GLN A 130 -9.09 -4.01 -8.79
CA GLN A 130 -9.24 -2.70 -9.43
C GLN A 130 -9.54 -2.82 -10.92
N SER A 131 -8.84 -3.69 -11.65
CA SER A 131 -9.12 -3.93 -13.08
C SER A 131 -10.57 -4.36 -13.31
N ASN A 132 -11.13 -5.14 -12.38
CA ASN A 132 -12.52 -5.61 -12.44
C ASN A 132 -13.54 -4.55 -11.98
N CYS A 133 -13.21 -3.72 -10.99
CA CYS A 133 -14.06 -2.63 -10.51
C CYS A 133 -14.14 -1.49 -11.53
N VAL A 134 -13.03 -1.13 -12.18
CA VAL A 134 -12.99 -0.13 -13.27
C VAL A 134 -13.83 -0.59 -14.47
N LYS A 135 -13.90 -1.90 -14.75
CA LYS A 135 -14.78 -2.46 -15.81
C LYS A 135 -16.26 -2.48 -15.42
N LYS A 136 -16.58 -2.41 -14.13
CA LYS A 136 -17.96 -2.40 -13.62
C LYS A 136 -18.55 -1.00 -13.47
N SER A 137 -17.74 0.06 -13.50
CA SER A 137 -18.26 1.41 -13.68
C SER A 137 -18.92 1.48 -15.05
N PRO A 138 -20.25 1.63 -15.15
CA PRO A 138 -20.88 1.84 -16.44
C PRO A 138 -20.26 3.13 -16.98
N SER A 139 -19.67 3.05 -18.17
CA SER A 139 -19.41 4.23 -18.97
C SER A 139 -20.69 5.05 -18.95
N MET A 140 -20.70 6.18 -18.25
CA MET A 140 -21.74 7.17 -18.44
C MET A 140 -21.65 7.55 -19.91
N GLY A 141 -22.57 6.97 -20.70
CA GLY A 141 -22.75 7.32 -22.08
C GLY A 141 -23.03 8.81 -22.16
N LEU A 142 -22.24 9.47 -23.00
CA LEU A 142 -22.53 10.79 -23.54
C LEU A 142 -23.90 10.79 -24.25
#